data_AF-A0A956ESA0-F1
#
_entry.id   AF-A0A956ESA0-F1
#
_cell.length_a   1.000
_cell.length_b   1.000
_cell.length_c   1.000
_cell.angle_alpha   90.00
_cell.angle_beta   90.00
_cell.angle_gamma   90.00
#
_symmetry.space_group_name_H-M   'P 1'
#
loop_
_entity.id
_entity.type
_entity.pdbx_description
1 polymer ?
#
loop_
_entity_poly.entity_id
_entity_poly.type
_entity_poly.pdbx_seq_one_letter_code
_entity_poly.pdbx_strand_id
1 'polypeptide(L)'
;MSETDTPEDTPKAKSPAQAKPKKKLKWRPWIRALHRDIGYFAIGLTVIYALSGLAVNHIADWDPNFTQIEQRYEIGPIEEEDEEAIGKIVAEKLKLEEKPQDVYRVNDDELEVSLPSGRTLQVNQKTGAVLEQGQEPRFFLRVANWLHLNRGKKAWSYI
;
A
#
# COMPACT_ATOMS: atom_id res chain seq x y z
N MET A 1 82.43 37.43 51.54
CA MET A 1 81.28 38.34 51.69
C MET A 1 80.19 37.80 50.79
N SER A 2 79.05 37.49 51.37
CA SER A 2 77.81 37.04 50.73
C SER A 2 77.31 38.06 49.70
N GLU A 3 76.71 37.63 48.60
CA GLU A 3 75.44 38.21 48.14
C GLU A 3 74.77 37.30 47.11
N THR A 4 73.47 37.08 47.32
CA THR A 4 72.54 36.31 46.50
C THR A 4 72.17 37.08 45.24
N ASP A 5 72.04 36.41 44.09
CA ASP A 5 71.07 36.88 43.10
C ASP A 5 70.37 35.71 42.40
N THR A 6 69.07 35.87 42.26
CA THR A 6 68.08 34.86 41.93
C THR A 6 68.02 34.66 40.42
N PRO A 7 67.95 33.43 39.86
CA PRO A 7 67.65 33.29 38.44
C PRO A 7 66.16 33.56 38.21
N GLU A 8 65.90 34.65 37.51
CA GLU A 8 64.61 35.12 37.01
C GLU A 8 63.91 34.02 36.20
N ASP A 9 62.77 33.54 36.71
CA ASP A 9 61.93 32.51 36.08
C ASP A 9 61.31 33.08 34.80
N THR A 10 61.87 32.70 33.66
CA THR A 10 61.37 33.10 32.35
C THR A 10 60.04 32.39 32.09
N PRO A 11 58.92 33.09 31.81
CA PRO A 11 57.66 32.41 31.59
C PRO A 11 57.72 31.62 30.28
N LYS A 12 57.76 30.28 30.40
CA LYS A 12 57.62 29.37 29.25
C LYS A 12 56.29 29.66 28.55
N ALA A 13 56.35 30.28 27.38
CA ALA A 13 55.19 30.56 26.55
C ALA A 13 54.40 29.26 26.28
N LYS A 14 53.11 29.25 26.64
CA LYS A 14 52.20 28.13 26.33
C LYS A 14 52.12 27.98 24.80
N SER A 15 52.50 26.79 24.32
CA SER A 15 52.40 26.41 22.91
C SER A 15 50.94 26.52 22.43
N PRO A 16 50.65 27.08 21.22
CA PRO A 16 49.28 27.29 20.78
C PRO A 16 48.60 25.94 20.48
N ALA A 17 47.41 25.76 21.04
CA ALA A 17 46.59 24.56 20.83
C ALA A 17 46.36 24.31 19.33
N GLN A 18 46.77 23.14 18.85
CA GLN A 18 46.62 22.74 17.45
C GLN A 18 45.13 22.64 17.10
N ALA A 19 44.67 23.50 16.18
CA ALA A 19 43.30 23.46 15.67
C ALA A 19 43.07 22.16 14.87
N LYS A 20 42.05 21.37 15.25
CA LYS A 20 41.69 20.13 14.55
C LYS A 20 41.30 20.45 13.09
N PRO A 21 41.82 19.71 12.09
CA PRO A 21 41.52 19.99 10.69
C PRO A 21 40.03 19.75 10.40
N LYS A 22 39.35 20.74 9.83
CA LYS A 22 37.95 20.59 9.36
C LYS A 22 37.92 19.60 8.20
N LYS A 23 37.24 18.46 8.37
CA LYS A 23 37.03 17.47 7.30
C LYS A 23 36.32 18.16 6.12
N LYS A 24 36.99 18.26 4.98
CA LYS A 24 36.38 18.74 3.74
C LYS A 24 35.36 17.70 3.27
N LEU A 25 34.08 18.07 3.21
CA LEU A 25 33.03 17.24 2.63
C LEU A 25 33.41 16.90 1.19
N LYS A 26 33.49 15.60 0.87
CA LYS A 26 33.81 15.13 -0.48
C LYS A 26 32.54 15.21 -1.33
N TRP A 27 32.26 16.38 -1.91
CA TRP A 27 31.05 16.61 -2.72
C TRP A 27 30.93 15.71 -3.96
N ARG A 28 32.04 15.45 -4.66
CA ARG A 28 32.07 14.64 -5.88
C ARG A 28 31.55 13.21 -5.70
N PRO A 29 31.99 12.42 -4.71
CA PRO A 29 31.44 11.08 -4.49
C PRO A 29 29.97 11.11 -4.05
N TRP A 30 29.54 12.13 -3.29
CA TRP A 30 28.13 12.30 -2.92
C TRP A 30 27.23 12.56 -4.13
N ILE A 31 27.64 13.45 -5.03
CA ILE A 31 26.89 13.73 -6.27
C ILE A 31 26.82 12.48 -7.16
N ARG A 32 27.90 11.69 -7.27
CA ARG A 32 27.86 10.44 -8.05
C ARG A 32 26.93 9.40 -7.42
N ALA A 33 26.97 9.23 -6.10
CA ALA A 33 26.06 8.33 -5.41
C ALA A 33 24.61 8.75 -5.65
N LEU A 34 24.30 10.03 -5.43
CA LEU A 34 22.97 10.57 -5.65
C LEU A 34 22.50 10.43 -7.11
N HIS A 35 23.35 10.76 -8.10
CA HIS A 35 23.00 10.63 -9.51
C HIS A 35 22.71 9.18 -9.89
N ARG A 36 23.52 8.23 -9.40
CA ARG A 36 23.29 6.81 -9.62
C ARG A 36 21.96 6.37 -9.02
N ASP A 37 21.70 6.77 -7.78
CA ASP A 37 20.50 6.32 -7.05
C ASP A 37 19.24 6.94 -7.67
N ILE A 38 19.27 8.22 -8.09
CA ILE A 38 18.21 8.86 -8.88
C ILE A 38 18.07 8.18 -10.25
N GLY A 39 19.18 7.80 -10.89
CA GLY A 39 19.16 7.09 -12.16
C GLY A 39 18.46 5.74 -12.07
N TYR A 40 18.77 4.94 -11.04
CA TYR A 40 18.08 3.68 -10.78
C TYR A 40 16.58 3.90 -10.50
N PHE A 41 16.24 4.94 -9.74
CA PHE A 41 14.86 5.31 -9.51
C PHE A 41 14.13 5.68 -10.81
N ALA A 42 14.75 6.49 -11.66
CA ALA A 42 14.18 6.90 -12.95
C ALA A 42 13.95 5.70 -13.88
N ILE A 43 14.91 4.78 -13.98
CA ILE A 43 14.76 3.55 -14.78
C ILE A 43 13.62 2.69 -14.23
N GLY A 44 13.56 2.49 -12.90
CA GLY A 44 12.47 1.76 -12.25
C GLY A 44 11.10 2.37 -12.55
N LEU A 45 10.98 3.70 -12.44
CA LEU A 45 9.77 4.43 -12.81
C LEU A 45 9.42 4.23 -14.29
N THR A 46 10.40 4.29 -15.21
CA THR A 46 10.15 4.06 -16.63
C THR A 46 9.56 2.68 -16.89
N VAL A 47 10.11 1.63 -16.28
CA VAL A 47 9.59 0.25 -16.42
C VAL A 47 8.17 0.15 -15.87
N ILE A 48 7.91 0.67 -14.66
CA ILE A 48 6.57 0.67 -14.06
C ILE A 48 5.57 1.42 -14.97
N TYR A 49 5.97 2.57 -15.52
CA TYR A 49 5.12 3.38 -16.39
C TYR A 49 4.81 2.69 -17.72
N ALA A 50 5.80 2.01 -18.32
CA ALA A 50 5.61 1.23 -19.54
C ALA A 50 4.65 0.06 -19.32
N LEU A 51 4.85 -0.72 -18.24
CA LEU A 51 3.95 -1.82 -17.88
C LEU A 51 2.54 -1.33 -17.56
N SER A 52 2.43 -0.19 -16.86
CA SER A 52 1.14 0.45 -16.59
C SER A 52 0.42 0.85 -17.88
N GLY A 53 1.12 1.48 -18.83
CA GLY A 53 0.55 1.84 -20.12
C GLY A 53 0.05 0.63 -20.91
N LEU A 54 0.81 -0.48 -20.91
CA LEU A 54 0.38 -1.74 -21.51
C LEU A 54 -0.89 -2.28 -20.83
N ALA A 55 -0.90 -2.32 -19.50
CA ALA A 55 -2.03 -2.81 -18.71
C ALA A 55 -3.31 -2.00 -18.97
N VAL A 56 -3.20 -0.67 -19.06
CA VAL A 56 -4.32 0.22 -19.38
C VAL A 56 -4.82 0.03 -20.80
N ASN A 57 -3.92 -0.15 -21.76
CA ASN A 57 -4.30 -0.37 -23.15
C ASN A 57 -5.12 -1.67 -23.32
N HIS A 58 -4.88 -2.67 -22.49
CA HIS A 58 -5.61 -3.94 -22.48
C HIS A 58 -6.79 -4.00 -21.50
N ILE A 59 -7.25 -2.86 -20.96
CA ILE A 59 -8.33 -2.84 -19.96
C ILE A 59 -9.65 -3.46 -20.45
N ALA A 60 -9.90 -3.44 -21.76
CA ALA A 60 -11.06 -4.07 -22.38
C ALA A 60 -10.95 -5.60 -22.42
N ASP A 61 -9.73 -6.14 -22.48
CA ASP A 61 -9.47 -7.59 -22.50
C ASP A 61 -9.36 -8.15 -21.06
N TRP A 62 -8.82 -7.34 -20.15
CA TRP A 62 -8.58 -7.72 -18.75
C TRP A 62 -8.50 -6.48 -17.87
N ASP A 63 -9.27 -6.43 -16.78
CA ASP A 63 -9.15 -5.34 -15.82
C ASP A 63 -7.84 -5.47 -15.02
N PRO A 64 -6.86 -4.57 -15.20
CA PRO A 64 -5.61 -4.63 -14.46
C PRO A 64 -5.76 -4.16 -13.01
N ASN A 65 -6.81 -3.40 -12.70
CA ASN A 65 -7.03 -2.80 -11.39
C ASN A 65 -7.65 -3.78 -10.40
N PHE A 66 -8.37 -4.80 -10.89
CA PHE A 66 -9.12 -5.73 -10.05
C PHE A 66 -8.88 -7.19 -10.43
N THR A 67 -8.85 -8.06 -9.44
CA THR A 67 -8.98 -9.51 -9.62
C THR A 67 -10.43 -9.89 -9.32
N GLN A 68 -11.07 -10.60 -10.25
CA GLN A 68 -12.40 -11.16 -10.03
C GLN A 68 -12.31 -12.34 -9.07
N ILE A 69 -13.20 -12.39 -8.11
CA ILE A 69 -13.38 -13.49 -7.18
C ILE A 69 -14.68 -14.19 -7.55
N GLU A 70 -14.60 -15.48 -7.80
CA GLU A 70 -15.76 -16.36 -7.90
C GLU A 70 -15.46 -17.61 -7.08
N GLN A 71 -16.21 -17.82 -5.99
CA GLN A 71 -16.03 -18.96 -5.11
C GLN A 71 -17.39 -19.61 -4.84
N ARG A 72 -17.39 -20.94 -4.79
CA ARG A 72 -18.62 -21.72 -4.56
C ARG A 72 -18.49 -22.46 -3.25
N TYR A 73 -19.51 -22.33 -2.41
CA TYR A 73 -19.61 -23.00 -1.13
C TYR A 73 -20.92 -23.76 -1.05
N GLU A 74 -20.95 -24.74 -0.16
CA GLU A 74 -22.14 -25.51 0.14
C GLU A 74 -22.28 -25.55 1.66
N ILE A 75 -23.32 -24.87 2.17
CA ILE A 75 -23.53 -24.66 3.59
C ILE A 75 -24.75 -25.43 4.13
N GLY A 76 -25.37 -26.24 3.27
CA GLY A 76 -26.61 -26.97 3.54
C GLY A 76 -27.83 -26.05 3.61
N PRO A 77 -29.05 -26.61 3.50
CA PRO A 77 -30.29 -25.84 3.50
C PRO A 77 -30.43 -24.97 4.75
N ILE A 78 -31.12 -23.84 4.57
CA ILE A 78 -31.39 -22.87 5.63
C ILE A 78 -32.91 -22.81 5.81
N GLU A 79 -33.39 -23.29 6.96
CA GLU A 79 -34.80 -23.20 7.36
C GLU A 79 -34.98 -21.95 8.23
N GLU A 80 -34.87 -20.78 7.61
CA GLU A 80 -35.10 -19.48 8.24
C GLU A 80 -35.79 -18.56 7.23
N GLU A 81 -36.72 -17.73 7.71
CA GLU A 81 -37.48 -16.81 6.85
C GLU A 81 -36.93 -15.38 6.96
N ASP A 82 -36.41 -15.01 8.14
CA ASP A 82 -35.88 -13.69 8.43
C ASP A 82 -34.54 -13.44 7.70
N GLU A 83 -34.51 -12.39 6.89
CA GLU A 83 -33.37 -12.07 6.02
C GLU A 83 -32.11 -11.72 6.82
N GLU A 84 -32.26 -11.00 7.94
CA GLU A 84 -31.13 -10.63 8.79
C GLU A 84 -30.54 -11.86 9.50
N ALA A 85 -31.40 -12.79 9.96
CA ALA A 85 -30.98 -14.07 10.53
C ALA A 85 -30.28 -14.96 9.50
N ILE A 86 -30.79 -15.05 8.27
CA ILE A 86 -30.14 -15.77 7.18
C ILE A 86 -28.73 -15.22 6.92
N GLY A 87 -28.59 -13.90 6.81
CA GLY A 87 -27.29 -13.26 6.64
C GLY A 87 -26.28 -13.65 7.73
N LYS A 88 -26.72 -13.67 9.00
CA LYS A 88 -25.87 -14.08 10.13
C LYS A 88 -25.48 -15.55 10.05
N ILE A 89 -26.42 -16.44 9.72
CA ILE A 89 -26.15 -17.88 9.56
C ILE A 89 -25.13 -18.12 8.44
N VAL A 90 -25.31 -17.45 7.30
CA VAL A 90 -24.38 -17.56 6.16
C VAL A 90 -22.98 -17.08 6.57
N ALA A 91 -22.89 -15.92 7.24
CA ALA A 91 -21.61 -15.39 7.70
C ALA A 91 -20.92 -16.31 8.71
N GLU A 92 -21.66 -16.92 9.64
CA GLU A 92 -21.12 -17.86 10.61
C GLU A 92 -20.65 -19.16 9.95
N LYS A 93 -21.46 -19.75 9.07
CA LYS A 93 -21.12 -21.00 8.36
C LYS A 93 -19.89 -20.83 7.46
N LEU A 94 -19.76 -19.67 6.80
CA LEU A 94 -18.60 -19.33 5.96
C LEU A 94 -17.42 -18.74 6.75
N LYS A 95 -17.57 -18.54 8.07
CA LYS A 95 -16.55 -17.93 8.95
C LYS A 95 -16.04 -16.59 8.41
N LEU A 96 -16.96 -15.76 7.92
CA LEU A 96 -16.61 -14.44 7.41
C LEU A 96 -16.13 -13.54 8.56
N GLU A 97 -15.04 -12.82 8.34
CA GLU A 97 -14.53 -11.83 9.29
C GLU A 97 -15.41 -10.56 9.31
N GLU A 98 -16.07 -10.28 8.19
CA GLU A 98 -16.95 -9.14 8.01
C GLU A 98 -18.42 -9.51 8.22
N LYS A 99 -19.18 -8.55 8.76
CA LYS A 99 -20.62 -8.70 8.96
C LYS A 99 -21.35 -8.35 7.66
N PRO A 100 -22.40 -9.10 7.30
CA PRO A 100 -23.32 -8.70 6.24
C PRO A 100 -23.79 -7.27 6.41
N GLN A 101 -23.72 -6.48 5.33
CA GLN A 101 -24.20 -5.11 5.30
C GLN A 101 -25.70 -5.05 4.98
N ASP A 102 -26.12 -5.85 4.01
CA ASP A 102 -27.50 -5.93 3.55
C ASP A 102 -27.81 -7.35 3.08
N VAL A 103 -29.07 -7.74 3.20
CA VAL A 103 -29.58 -9.03 2.72
C VAL A 103 -30.85 -8.75 1.94
N TYR A 104 -30.85 -9.11 0.65
CA TYR A 104 -31.96 -8.87 -0.25
C TYR A 104 -32.44 -10.18 -0.85
N ARG A 105 -33.73 -10.49 -0.71
CA ARG A 105 -34.33 -11.66 -1.36
C ARG A 105 -34.59 -11.37 -2.84
N VAL A 106 -33.88 -12.10 -3.70
CA VAL A 106 -33.97 -11.97 -5.17
C VAL A 106 -35.19 -12.72 -5.70
N ASN A 107 -35.45 -13.91 -5.16
CA ASN A 107 -36.63 -14.73 -5.44
C ASN A 107 -36.93 -15.66 -4.25
N ASP A 108 -37.95 -16.50 -4.36
CA ASP A 108 -38.40 -17.39 -3.27
C ASP A 108 -37.28 -18.28 -2.71
N ASP A 109 -36.30 -18.64 -3.53
CA ASP A 109 -35.25 -19.60 -3.18
C ASP A 109 -33.86 -18.98 -3.05
N GLU A 110 -33.69 -17.71 -3.39
CA GLU A 110 -32.39 -17.05 -3.55
C GLU A 110 -32.34 -15.69 -2.87
N LEU A 111 -31.29 -15.45 -2.09
CA LEU A 111 -30.96 -14.14 -1.54
C LEU A 111 -29.57 -13.71 -1.93
N GLU A 112 -29.41 -12.42 -2.02
CA GLU A 112 -28.12 -11.76 -2.15
C GLU A 112 -27.73 -11.16 -0.81
N VAL A 113 -26.59 -11.60 -0.27
CA VAL A 113 -25.97 -11.01 0.93
C VAL A 113 -24.82 -10.12 0.48
N SER A 114 -24.93 -8.83 0.77
CA SER A 114 -23.89 -7.84 0.43
C SER A 114 -22.90 -7.69 1.58
N LEU A 115 -21.61 -7.69 1.26
CA LEU A 115 -20.52 -7.51 2.22
C LEU A 115 -19.87 -6.13 2.09
N PRO A 116 -19.37 -5.53 3.19
CA PRO A 116 -18.71 -4.22 3.17
C PRO A 116 -17.50 -4.12 2.24
N SER A 117 -16.81 -5.23 1.98
CA SER A 117 -15.72 -5.33 1.01
C SER A 117 -16.12 -5.09 -0.45
N GLY A 118 -17.43 -5.08 -0.76
CA GLY A 118 -17.96 -5.06 -2.12
C GLY A 118 -18.09 -6.45 -2.74
N ARG A 119 -17.93 -7.51 -1.95
CA ARG A 119 -18.30 -8.89 -2.31
C ARG A 119 -19.80 -9.10 -2.09
N THR A 120 -20.40 -9.96 -2.90
CA THR A 120 -21.79 -10.39 -2.79
C THR A 120 -21.84 -11.91 -2.73
N LEU A 121 -22.77 -12.44 -1.94
CA LEU A 121 -23.03 -13.87 -1.82
C LEU A 121 -24.44 -14.15 -2.31
N GLN A 122 -24.58 -14.89 -3.40
CA GLN A 122 -25.86 -15.43 -3.85
C GLN A 122 -26.09 -16.75 -3.15
N VAL A 123 -27.09 -16.80 -2.28
CA VAL A 123 -27.39 -17.91 -1.39
C VAL A 123 -28.70 -18.55 -1.84
N ASN A 124 -28.65 -19.81 -2.25
CA ASN A 124 -29.84 -20.60 -2.49
C ASN A 124 -30.28 -21.30 -1.19
N GLN A 125 -31.43 -20.91 -0.64
CA GLN A 125 -31.91 -21.40 0.67
C GLN A 125 -32.23 -22.90 0.68
N LYS A 126 -32.82 -23.41 -0.42
CA LYS A 126 -33.26 -24.81 -0.51
C LYS A 126 -32.10 -25.78 -0.62
N THR A 127 -31.05 -25.41 -1.36
CA THR A 127 -29.89 -26.28 -1.60
C THR A 127 -28.75 -26.00 -0.63
N GLY A 128 -28.66 -24.77 -0.12
CA GLY A 128 -27.50 -24.29 0.63
C GLY A 128 -26.30 -23.95 -0.25
N ALA A 129 -26.48 -23.88 -1.57
CA ALA A 129 -25.41 -23.46 -2.48
C ALA A 129 -25.19 -21.95 -2.33
N VAL A 130 -23.93 -21.54 -2.16
CA VAL A 130 -23.54 -20.14 -2.10
C VAL A 130 -22.54 -19.85 -3.22
N LEU A 131 -22.87 -18.87 -4.05
CA LEU A 131 -21.96 -18.30 -5.03
C LEU A 131 -21.49 -16.94 -4.52
N GLU A 132 -20.22 -16.87 -4.17
CA GLU A 132 -19.55 -15.63 -3.85
C GLU A 132 -18.99 -14.99 -5.11
N GLN A 133 -19.28 -13.71 -5.28
CA GLN A 133 -18.78 -12.87 -6.35
C GLN A 133 -18.19 -11.59 -5.78
N GLY A 134 -17.11 -11.10 -6.36
CA GLY A 134 -16.55 -9.82 -5.94
C GLY A 134 -15.28 -9.45 -6.67
N GLN A 135 -14.69 -8.35 -6.25
CA GLN A 135 -13.48 -7.82 -6.86
C GLN A 135 -12.50 -7.34 -5.81
N GLU A 136 -11.26 -7.81 -5.91
CA GLU A 136 -10.17 -7.33 -5.06
C GLU A 136 -9.22 -6.42 -5.83
N PRO A 137 -8.86 -5.25 -5.27
CA PRO A 137 -7.99 -4.30 -5.95
C PRO A 137 -6.54 -4.79 -5.99
N ARG A 138 -5.92 -4.74 -7.17
CA ARG A 138 -4.48 -4.93 -7.34
C ARG A 138 -3.75 -3.64 -7.00
N PHE A 139 -3.47 -3.43 -5.71
CA PHE A 139 -2.94 -2.17 -5.17
C PHE A 139 -1.83 -1.56 -6.03
N PHE A 140 -0.76 -2.30 -6.34
CA PHE A 140 0.37 -1.79 -7.12
C PHE A 140 -0.02 -1.36 -8.54
N LEU A 141 -0.80 -2.19 -9.25
CA LEU A 141 -1.23 -1.89 -10.62
C LEU A 141 -2.22 -0.72 -10.65
N ARG A 142 -3.15 -0.68 -9.68
CA ARG A 142 -4.12 0.40 -9.54
C ARG A 142 -3.45 1.74 -9.24
N VAL A 143 -2.43 1.76 -8.38
CA VAL A 143 -1.64 2.97 -8.10
C VAL A 143 -0.82 3.39 -9.33
N ALA A 144 -0.15 2.44 -9.99
CA ALA A 144 0.61 2.71 -11.22
C ALA A 144 -0.30 3.25 -12.34
N ASN A 145 -1.51 2.69 -12.48
CA ASN A 145 -2.51 3.14 -13.43
C ASN A 145 -3.04 4.54 -13.07
N TRP A 146 -3.38 4.78 -11.80
CA TRP A 146 -3.81 6.10 -11.32
C TRP A 146 -2.78 7.20 -11.58
N LEU A 147 -1.49 6.89 -11.36
CA LEU A 147 -0.38 7.79 -11.68
C LEU A 147 -0.25 7.99 -13.20
N HIS A 148 -0.36 6.91 -13.98
CA HIS A 148 -0.25 6.93 -15.45
C HIS A 148 -1.35 7.78 -16.10
N LEU A 149 -2.61 7.56 -15.70
CA LEU A 149 -3.77 8.31 -16.18
C LEU A 149 -3.82 9.74 -15.65
N ASN A 150 -2.84 10.16 -14.84
CA ASN A 150 -2.72 11.50 -14.32
C ASN A 150 -4.00 11.97 -13.60
N ARG A 151 -4.72 11.04 -12.97
CA ARG A 151 -6.00 11.32 -12.27
C ARG A 151 -5.81 12.20 -11.04
N GLY A 152 -4.56 12.32 -10.57
CA GLY A 152 -4.14 13.21 -9.48
C GLY A 152 -3.97 14.68 -9.86
N LYS A 153 -4.35 15.14 -11.07
CA LYS A 153 -4.20 16.55 -11.50
C LYS A 153 -4.59 17.59 -10.44
N LYS A 154 -5.57 17.31 -9.57
CA LYS A 154 -5.99 18.19 -8.46
C LYS A 154 -4.93 18.39 -7.36
N ALA A 155 -3.95 17.50 -7.19
CA ALA A 155 -2.95 17.58 -6.12
C ALA A 155 -1.82 18.59 -6.39
N TRP A 156 -1.67 19.06 -7.63
CA TRP A 156 -0.61 20.01 -8.04
C TRP A 156 -1.10 21.09 -9.02
N SER A 157 -2.38 21.09 -9.40
CA SER A 157 -2.97 22.21 -10.12
C SER A 157 -3.43 23.26 -9.11
N TYR A 158 -2.62 24.29 -8.91
CA TYR A 158 -3.02 25.50 -8.19
C TYR A 158 -3.66 26.45 -9.21
N ILE A 159 -4.98 26.35 -9.37
CA ILE A 159 -5.83 27.35 -10.04
C ILE A 159 -6.80 27.86 -9.01
#